data_AF-A0A2X2SW62-F1
#
_entry.id   AF-A0A2X2SW62-F1
#
_cell.length_a   1.000
_cell.length_b   1.000
_cell.length_c   1.000
_cell.angle_alpha   90.00
_cell.angle_beta   90.00
_cell.angle_gamma   90.00
#
_symmetry.space_group_name_H-M   'P 1'
#
loop_
_entity.id
_entity.type
_entity.pdbx_description
1 polymer ?
#
loop_
_entity_poly.entity_id
_entity_poly.type
_entity_poly.pdbx_seq_one_letter_code
_entity_poly.pdbx_strand_id
1 'polypeptide(L)'
;MVDALCEELILRKGEAVGSELQTIYLGGGTPSILSYGELQQLFHTIFTHYKVNTTAEITLEANPDDFLELLLPSNFWNNYALWVSIDSV
;
A
#
# COMPACT_ATOMS: atom_id res chain seq x y z
N MET A 1 -1.95 -8.70 12.46
CA MET A 1 -1.49 -7.31 12.44
C MET A 1 -2.20 -6.53 11.34
N VAL A 2 -2.13 -7.00 10.10
CA VAL A 2 -2.81 -6.39 8.95
C VAL A 2 -4.33 -6.28 9.12
N ASP A 3 -4.98 -7.26 9.76
CA ASP A 3 -6.42 -7.16 10.04
C ASP A 3 -6.79 -5.91 10.84
N ALA A 4 -6.00 -5.56 11.86
CA ALA A 4 -6.25 -4.38 12.68
C ALA A 4 -6.05 -3.08 11.89
N LEU A 5 -5.07 -3.03 10.98
CA LEU A 5 -4.88 -1.91 10.06
C LEU A 5 -6.07 -1.78 9.10
N CYS A 6 -6.59 -2.91 8.59
CA CYS A 6 -7.78 -2.91 7.74
C CYS A 6 -9.02 -2.41 8.50
N GLU A 7 -9.20 -2.84 9.75
CA GLU A 7 -10.26 -2.33 10.61
C GLU A 7 -10.13 -0.82 10.86
N GLU A 8 -8.92 -0.32 11.13
CA GLU A 8 -8.69 1.11 11.30
C GLU A 8 -9.05 1.91 10.04
N LEU A 9 -8.62 1.46 8.86
CA LEU A 9 -9.00 2.07 7.57
C LEU A 9 -10.53 2.14 7.40
N ILE A 10 -11.24 1.08 7.76
CA ILE A 10 -12.71 1.04 7.67
C ILE A 10 -13.35 2.04 8.64
N LEU A 11 -12.85 2.13 9.88
CA LEU A 11 -13.35 3.04 10.90
C LEU A 11 -13.12 4.51 10.53
N ARG A 12 -11.99 4.80 9.86
CA ARG A 12 -11.54 6.17 9.55
C ARG A 12 -11.92 6.66 8.16
N LYS A 13 -12.54 5.84 7.31
CA LYS A 13 -12.96 6.24 5.95
C LYS A 13 -13.77 7.54 5.89
N GLY A 14 -14.50 7.88 6.97
CA GLY A 14 -15.24 9.13 7.10
C GLY A 14 -14.37 10.39 6.96
N GLU A 15 -13.09 10.32 7.34
CA GLU A 15 -12.13 11.43 7.24
C GLU A 15 -11.79 11.79 5.79
N ALA A 16 -11.98 10.86 4.84
CA ALA A 16 -11.66 11.04 3.43
C ALA A 16 -12.91 11.31 2.56
N VAL A 17 -14.09 11.50 3.14
CA VAL A 17 -15.33 11.74 2.38
C VAL A 17 -15.22 13.03 1.56
N GLY A 18 -15.53 12.93 0.27
CA GLY A 18 -15.44 14.06 -0.66
C GLY A 18 -14.02 14.31 -1.21
N SER A 19 -13.03 13.57 -0.73
CA SER A 19 -11.64 13.62 -1.20
C SER A 19 -11.32 12.43 -2.10
N GLU A 20 -10.35 12.62 -2.99
CA GLU A 20 -9.79 11.55 -3.82
C GLU A 20 -8.30 11.41 -3.50
N LEU A 21 -7.88 10.22 -3.07
CA LEU A 21 -6.50 9.95 -2.68
C LEU A 21 -5.59 9.98 -3.91
N GLN A 22 -4.57 10.83 -3.85
CA GLN A 22 -3.56 10.98 -4.90
C GLN A 22 -2.28 10.18 -4.62
N THR A 23 -2.06 9.79 -3.36
CA THR A 23 -0.85 9.11 -2.92
C THR A 23 -1.18 8.09 -1.84
N ILE A 24 -0.54 6.93 -1.90
CA ILE A 24 -0.52 5.91 -0.84
C ILE A 24 0.94 5.68 -0.48
N TYR A 25 1.32 6.01 0.76
CA TYR A 25 2.65 5.74 1.29
C TYR A 25 2.55 4.67 2.37
N LEU A 26 3.20 3.53 2.14
CA LEU A 26 3.38 2.46 3.11
C LEU A 26 4.83 2.51 3.61
N GLY A 27 5.06 3.18 4.74
CA GLY A 27 6.38 3.28 5.39
C GLY A 27 6.31 2.99 6.89
N GLY A 28 7.41 3.25 7.61
CA GLY A 28 7.48 3.11 9.07
C GLY A 28 8.53 2.11 9.54
N GLY A 29 8.13 0.92 9.99
CA GLY A 29 9.08 -0.18 10.25
C GLY A 29 9.68 -0.69 8.94
N THR A 30 9.73 -1.99 8.71
CA THR A 30 10.01 -2.51 7.36
C THR A 30 8.74 -3.11 6.75
N PRO A 31 7.89 -2.33 6.05
CA PRO A 31 6.69 -2.82 5.37
C PRO A 31 6.95 -3.99 4.42
N SER A 32 8.18 -4.16 3.91
CA SER A 32 8.57 -5.31 3.10
C SER A 32 8.55 -6.66 3.82
N ILE A 33 8.34 -6.68 5.14
CA ILE A 33 8.08 -7.91 5.90
C ILE A 33 6.65 -8.44 5.64
N LEU A 34 5.72 -7.60 5.15
CA LEU A 34 4.37 -8.04 4.85
C LEU A 34 4.38 -9.03 3.68
N SER A 35 3.71 -10.16 3.87
CA SER A 35 3.52 -11.13 2.81
C SER A 35 2.68 -10.56 1.67
N TYR A 36 2.77 -11.20 0.50
CA TYR A 36 1.92 -10.87 -0.66
C TYR A 36 0.43 -10.78 -0.30
N GLY A 37 -0.07 -11.77 0.45
CA GLY A 37 -1.47 -11.83 0.84
C GLY A 37 -1.89 -10.66 1.74
N GLU A 38 -1.00 -10.24 2.64
CA GLU A 38 -1.23 -9.11 3.53
C GLU A 38 -1.23 -7.77 2.78
N LEU A 39 -0.30 -7.57 1.85
CA LEU A 39 -0.32 -6.39 0.97
C LEU A 39 -1.58 -6.35 0.12
N GLN A 40 -1.98 -7.50 -0.45
CA GLN A 40 -3.23 -7.60 -1.21
C GLN A 40 -4.44 -7.24 -0.36
N GLN A 41 -4.48 -7.69 0.90
CA GLN A 41 -5.56 -7.38 1.84
C GLN A 41 -5.63 -5.89 2.16
N LEU A 42 -4.48 -5.24 2.41
CA LEU A 42 -4.41 -3.79 2.64
C LEU A 42 -4.92 -3.01 1.43
N PHE A 43 -4.36 -3.28 0.25
CA PHE A 43 -4.75 -2.57 -0.97
C PHE A 43 -6.22 -2.81 -1.30
N HIS A 44 -6.71 -4.05 -1.18
CA HIS A 44 -8.13 -4.34 -1.38
C HIS A 44 -9.02 -3.51 -0.45
N THR A 45 -8.66 -3.41 0.84
CA THR A 45 -9.40 -2.60 1.82
C THR A 45 -9.38 -1.12 1.44
N ILE A 46 -8.20 -0.58 1.07
CA ILE A 46 -8.06 0.81 0.63
C ILE A 46 -8.94 1.09 -0.59
N PHE A 47 -8.81 0.31 -1.66
CA PHE A 47 -9.56 0.53 -2.90
C PHE A 47 -11.07 0.29 -2.77
N THR A 48 -11.49 -0.51 -1.79
CA THR A 48 -12.92 -0.75 -1.50
C THR A 48 -13.55 0.41 -0.73
N HIS A 49 -12.81 1.07 0.15
CA HIS A 49 -13.37 2.06 1.08
C HIS A 49 -13.00 3.51 0.78
N TYR A 50 -11.98 3.73 -0.06
CA TYR A 50 -11.50 5.06 -0.43
C TYR A 50 -11.58 5.26 -1.94
N LYS A 51 -11.90 6.50 -2.34
CA LYS A 51 -11.78 6.90 -3.74
C LYS A 51 -10.31 7.19 -4.02
N VAL A 52 -9.64 6.31 -4.76
CA VAL A 52 -8.24 6.47 -5.15
C VAL A 52 -8.16 6.90 -6.60
N ASN A 53 -7.34 7.91 -6.90
CA ASN A 53 -7.11 8.34 -8.27
C ASN A 53 -6.45 7.21 -9.08
N THR A 54 -6.83 7.08 -10.35
CA THR A 54 -6.28 6.04 -11.24
C THR A 54 -4.80 6.21 -11.54
N THR A 55 -4.25 7.41 -11.34
CA THR A 55 -2.82 7.72 -11.46
C THR A 55 -2.19 8.01 -10.10
N ALA A 56 -2.80 7.53 -9.01
CA ALA A 56 -2.23 7.72 -7.69
C ALA A 56 -0.84 7.10 -7.60
N GLU A 57 0.08 7.81 -6.93
CA GLU A 57 1.40 7.28 -6.64
C GLU A 57 1.33 6.31 -5.47
N ILE A 58 1.94 5.14 -5.61
CA ILE A 58 2.04 4.16 -4.52
C ILE A 58 3.51 3.95 -4.20
N THR A 59 3.88 4.22 -2.96
CA THR A 59 5.26 4.12 -2.51
C THR A 59 5.32 3.16 -1.33
N LEU A 60 6.23 2.19 -1.41
CA LEU A 60 6.48 1.20 -0.37
C LEU A 60 7.94 1.33 0.06
N GLU A 61 8.13 1.54 1.35
CA GLU A 61 9.45 1.50 1.99
C GLU A 61 9.87 0.02 2.13
N ALA A 62 11.04 -0.33 1.62
CA ALA A 62 11.55 -1.70 1.68
C ALA A 62 13.03 -1.71 1.99
N ASN A 63 13.45 -2.69 2.79
CA ASN A 63 14.88 -2.95 2.95
C ASN A 63 15.43 -3.57 1.66
N PRO A 64 16.68 -3.24 1.27
CA PRO A 64 17.27 -3.74 0.04
C PRO A 64 17.39 -5.27 -0.01
N ASP A 65 17.49 -5.93 1.14
CA ASP A 65 17.54 -7.40 1.26
C ASP A 65 16.19 -8.09 1.01
N ASP A 66 15.07 -7.37 1.17
CA ASP A 66 13.70 -7.91 1.06
C ASP A 66 13.13 -7.81 -0.37
N PHE A 67 13.84 -7.12 -1.28
CA PHE A 67 13.34 -6.79 -2.61
C PHE A 67 13.07 -8.02 -3.50
N LEU A 68 13.66 -9.18 -3.19
CA LEU A 68 13.55 -10.39 -4.01
C LEU A 68 12.19 -11.11 -3.88
N GLU A 69 11.44 -10.88 -2.79
CA GLU A 69 10.19 -11.62 -2.49
C GLU A 69 8.92 -10.80 -2.78
N LEU A 70 9.08 -9.50 -3.10
CA LEU A 70 7.99 -8.53 -3.23
C LEU A 70 7.42 -8.39 -4.65
N LEU A 71 7.77 -9.31 -5.55
CA LEU A 71 7.24 -9.35 -6.92
C LEU A 71 5.74 -9.69 -6.89
N LEU A 72 4.89 -8.68 -6.67
CA LEU A 72 3.47 -8.79 -6.98
C LEU A 72 3.36 -9.15 -8.46
N PRO A 73 2.38 -9.97 -8.87
CA PRO A 73 2.22 -10.35 -10.26
C PRO A 73 2.08 -9.07 -11.10
N SER A 74 2.76 -9.05 -12.24
CA SER A 74 2.97 -7.86 -13.08
C SER A 74 1.68 -7.15 -13.50
N ASN A 75 0.53 -7.83 -13.45
CA ASN A 75 -0.77 -7.26 -13.73
C ASN A 75 -1.35 -6.37 -12.62
N PHE A 76 -0.86 -6.48 -11.38
CA PHE A 76 -1.35 -5.68 -10.26
C PHE A 76 -0.97 -4.21 -10.40
N TRP A 77 0.24 -3.93 -10.88
CA TRP A 77 0.79 -2.58 -11.03
C TRP A 77 0.44 -1.89 -12.35
N ASN A 78 -0.31 -2.53 -13.25
CA ASN A 78 -0.54 -2.00 -14.61
C ASN A 78 -1.12 -0.58 -14.66
N ASN A 79 -1.70 -0.10 -13.56
CA ASN A 79 -2.27 1.25 -13.46
C ASN A 79 -1.57 2.16 -12.42
N TYR A 80 -0.54 1.69 -11.71
CA TYR A 80 0.07 2.43 -10.60
C TYR A 80 1.59 2.41 -10.69
N ALA A 81 2.22 3.56 -10.47
CA ALA A 81 3.67 3.64 -10.31
C ALA A 81 4.02 3.17 -8.88
N LEU A 82 4.77 2.07 -8.77
CA LEU A 82 5.42 1.66 -7.52
C LEU A 82 6.79 2.31 -7.44
N TRP A 83 7.01 3.10 -6.39
CA TRP A 83 8.36 3.55 -6.02
C TRP A 83 8.80 2.78 -4.78
N VAL A 84 9.98 2.19 -4.86
CA VAL A 84 10.63 1.60 -3.69
C VAL A 84 11.69 2.58 -3.21
N SER A 85 11.46 3.12 -2.01
CA SER A 85 12.49 3.86 -1.29
C SER A 85 13.35 2.86 -0.54
N ILE A 86 14.64 2.83 -0.85
CA ILE A 86 15.63 2.03 -0.14
C ILE A 86 16.22 2.93 0.93
N ASP A 87 15.95 2.61 2.19
CA ASP A 87 16.57 3.31 3.31
C ASP A 87 18.04 2.87 3.41
N SER A 88 18.93 3.78 3.05
CA SER A 88 20.36 3.63 3.30
C SER A 88 20.63 3.85 4.79
N VAL A 89 20.78 2.75 5.52
CA VAL A 89 21.46 2.74 6.84
C VAL A 89 22.90 3.23 6.71
#